data_AF-L9LA73-F1
#
_entry.id   AF-L9LA73-F1
#
_cell.length_a   1.000
_cell.length_b   1.000
_cell.length_c   1.000
_cell.angle_alpha   90.00
_cell.angle_beta   90.00
_cell.angle_gamma   90.00
#
_symmetry.space_group_name_H-M   'P 1'
#
loop_
_entity.id
_entity.type
_entity.pdbx_description
1 polymer ?
#
loop_
_entity_poly.entity_id
_entity_poly.type
_entity_poly.pdbx_seq_one_letter_code
_entity_poly.pdbx_strand_id
1 'polypeptide(L)'
;MKDGSGCYDHSKGIDCSDGFNGGCEQLCLQQTLPLPYDATSSTIFMFCGCVEEYKLAPDGKSCLMLSDVCEGPKCLKADSKFNDTLFGEMLHGYNNRTQHVNQGQVFQMTFRYGILS
;
A
#
# COMPACT_ATOMS: atom_id res chain seq x y z
N MET A 1 28.64 -0.65 10.82
CA MET A 1 28.35 0.65 10.17
C MET A 1 26.86 0.68 9.92
N LYS A 2 26.19 1.78 10.27
CA LYS A 2 24.82 2.07 9.82
C LYS A 2 25.00 2.88 8.55
N ASP A 3 24.87 2.24 7.41
CA ASP A 3 25.03 2.87 6.10
C ASP A 3 23.89 3.86 5.81
N GLY A 4 22.88 3.94 6.70
CA GLY A 4 21.85 5.00 6.71
C GLY A 4 20.90 4.94 5.52
N SER A 5 21.03 3.88 4.72
CA SER A 5 20.61 3.80 3.34
C SER A 5 19.58 2.70 3.09
N GLY A 6 19.13 2.01 4.14
CA GLY A 6 18.13 0.97 4.00
C GLY A 6 17.76 0.24 5.29
N CYS A 7 17.21 -0.97 5.12
CA CYS A 7 16.61 -1.77 6.18
C CYS A 7 17.62 -2.50 7.07
N TYR A 8 18.91 -2.45 6.76
CA TYR A 8 19.95 -3.16 7.51
C TYR A 8 20.41 -2.38 8.76
N ASP A 9 20.39 -3.05 9.92
CA ASP A 9 20.98 -2.57 11.17
C ASP A 9 21.61 -3.73 11.94
N HIS A 10 22.91 -3.97 11.70
CA HIS A 10 23.68 -5.03 12.36
C HIS A 10 23.64 -4.93 13.89
N SER A 11 23.55 -3.72 14.47
CA SER A 11 23.51 -3.55 15.93
C SER A 11 22.21 -4.08 16.54
N LYS A 12 21.16 -4.16 15.74
CA LYS A 12 19.82 -4.64 16.11
C LYS A 12 19.48 -5.99 15.49
N GLY A 13 20.39 -6.57 14.70
CA GLY A 13 20.14 -7.81 13.95
C GLY A 13 19.03 -7.68 12.91
N ILE A 14 18.82 -6.47 12.36
CA ILE A 14 17.79 -6.24 11.33
C ILE A 14 18.43 -6.44 9.96
N ASP A 15 17.90 -7.36 9.17
CA ASP A 15 18.28 -7.64 7.78
C ASP A 15 17.10 -8.26 7.01
N CYS A 16 17.21 -8.48 5.70
CA CYS A 16 16.09 -9.08 4.95
C CYS A 16 15.81 -10.56 5.26
N SER A 17 16.64 -11.21 6.09
CA SER A 17 16.52 -12.60 6.51
C SER A 17 16.10 -12.73 7.98
N ASP A 18 15.84 -11.61 8.67
CA ASP A 18 15.53 -11.53 10.10
C ASP A 18 14.14 -12.09 10.48
N GLY A 19 13.35 -12.50 9.49
CA GLY A 19 11.97 -12.97 9.66
C GLY A 19 10.94 -11.84 9.81
N PHE A 20 11.38 -10.59 9.81
CA PHE A 20 10.56 -9.37 9.92
C PHE A 20 10.72 -8.46 8.70
N ASN A 21 11.22 -8.98 7.58
CA ASN A 21 11.39 -8.27 6.30
C ASN A 21 12.28 -7.01 6.45
N GLY A 22 13.27 -7.02 7.35
CA GLY A 22 14.12 -5.85 7.63
C GLY A 22 13.33 -4.62 8.15
N GLY A 23 12.11 -4.84 8.63
CA GLY A 23 11.16 -3.78 8.98
C GLY A 23 10.62 -2.98 7.80
N CYS A 24 10.67 -3.52 6.58
CA CYS A 24 10.01 -2.94 5.41
C CYS A 24 8.53 -3.31 5.39
N GLU A 25 7.67 -2.37 4.96
CA GLU A 25 6.22 -2.61 4.86
C GLU A 25 5.88 -3.63 3.77
N GLN A 26 6.52 -3.53 2.60
CA GLN A 26 6.23 -4.41 1.46
C GLN A 26 7.43 -5.29 1.11
N LEU A 27 8.48 -4.72 0.52
CA LEU A 27 9.61 -5.51 -0.01
C LEU A 27 10.91 -5.15 0.70
N CYS A 28 11.63 -6.16 1.17
CA CYS A 28 13.04 -6.03 1.56
C CYS A 28 13.92 -6.56 0.44
N LEU A 29 14.68 -5.68 -0.20
CA LEU A 29 15.47 -5.96 -1.39
C LEU A 29 16.96 -5.94 -1.06
N GLN A 30 17.69 -6.87 -1.65
CA GLN A 30 19.15 -6.96 -1.54
C GLN A 30 19.76 -6.72 -2.92
N GLN A 31 20.72 -5.80 -3.01
CA GLN A 31 21.44 -5.48 -4.24
C GLN A 31 22.94 -5.56 -3.99
N THR A 32 23.66 -6.26 -4.84
CA THR A 32 25.12 -6.29 -4.83
C THR A 32 25.65 -5.04 -5.51
N LEU A 33 26.40 -4.21 -4.78
CA LEU A 33 27.04 -3.00 -5.29
C LEU A 33 28.56 -3.14 -5.25
N PRO A 34 29.29 -2.69 -6.29
CA PRO A 34 30.74 -2.66 -6.26
C PRO A 34 31.24 -1.67 -5.21
N LEU A 35 32.38 -1.96 -4.58
CA LEU A 35 32.98 -1.05 -3.62
C LEU A 35 33.57 0.19 -4.32
N PRO A 36 33.44 1.42 -3.76
CA PRO A 36 33.87 2.65 -4.42
C PRO A 36 35.37 2.70 -4.76
N TYR A 37 36.19 1.99 -3.99
CA TYR A 37 37.66 2.01 -4.10
C TYR A 37 38.23 0.72 -4.67
N ASP A 38 37.39 -0.29 -4.90
CA ASP A 38 37.79 -1.58 -5.46
C ASP A 38 36.60 -2.23 -6.19
N ALA A 39 36.58 -2.11 -7.51
CA ALA A 39 35.53 -2.68 -8.35
C ALA A 39 35.58 -4.22 -8.43
N THR A 40 36.64 -4.86 -7.91
CA THR A 40 36.74 -6.32 -7.86
C THR A 40 36.05 -6.92 -6.64
N SER A 41 35.78 -6.09 -5.63
CA SER A 41 35.03 -6.46 -4.45
C SER A 41 33.65 -5.81 -4.44
N SER A 42 32.68 -6.50 -3.84
CA SER A 42 31.30 -6.05 -3.79
C SER A 42 30.75 -6.14 -2.38
N THR A 43 29.76 -5.31 -2.09
CA THR A 43 29.01 -5.30 -0.85
C THR A 43 27.55 -5.61 -1.15
N ILE A 44 26.86 -6.23 -0.20
CA ILE A 44 25.41 -6.38 -0.25
C ILE A 44 24.79 -5.16 0.40
N PHE A 45 23.93 -4.49 -0.33
CA PHE A 45 23.16 -3.34 0.10
C PHE A 45 21.70 -3.75 0.24
N MET A 46 21.10 -3.52 1.41
CA MET A 46 19.72 -3.88 1.66
C MET A 46 18.86 -2.64 1.82
N PHE A 47 17.72 -2.58 1.14
CA PHE A 47 16.80 -1.45 1.18
C PHE A 47 15.34 -1.88 1.05
N CYS A 48 14.41 -1.01 1.47
CA CYS A 48 12.99 -1.26 1.28
C CYS A 48 12.52 -0.80 -0.09
N GLY A 49 11.65 -1.60 -0.71
CA GLY A 49 10.97 -1.28 -1.96
C GLY A 49 9.46 -1.41 -1.83
N CYS A 50 8.74 -0.80 -2.77
CA CYS A 50 7.30 -0.88 -2.88
C CYS A 50 6.91 -1.44 -4.24
N VAL A 51 5.73 -2.05 -4.35
CA VAL A 51 5.16 -2.47 -5.65
C VAL A 51 4.76 -1.24 -6.48
N GLU A 52 4.56 -1.42 -7.78
CA GLU A 52 4.46 -0.35 -8.79
C GLU A 52 3.45 0.77 -8.46
N GLU A 53 2.37 0.47 -7.73
CA GLU A 53 1.33 1.42 -7.34
C GLU A 53 1.66 2.21 -6.05
N TYR A 54 2.85 2.04 -5.49
CA TYR A 54 3.24 2.62 -4.20
C TYR A 54 4.64 3.25 -4.30
N LYS A 55 4.83 4.33 -3.55
CA LYS A 55 6.12 5.01 -3.40
C LYS A 55 6.65 4.81 -1.99
N LEU A 56 7.96 4.58 -1.88
CA LEU A 56 8.64 4.52 -0.59
C LEU A 56 8.51 5.87 0.15
N ALA A 57 8.01 5.81 1.37
CA ALA A 57 7.85 6.96 2.25
C ALA A 57 9.23 7.52 2.68
N PRO A 58 9.28 8.76 3.20
CA PRO A 58 10.53 9.38 3.67
C PRO A 58 11.22 8.64 4.83
N ASP A 59 10.49 7.77 5.54
CA ASP A 59 11.06 6.91 6.58
C ASP A 59 11.91 5.75 6.02
N GLY A 60 11.90 5.55 4.69
CA GLY A 60 12.64 4.51 4.01
C GLY A 60 12.13 3.10 4.27
N LYS A 61 10.94 2.93 4.85
CA LYS A 61 10.38 1.64 5.27
C LYS A 61 8.93 1.44 4.84
N SER A 62 8.12 2.50 4.93
CA SER A 62 6.70 2.46 4.62
C SER A 62 6.43 2.73 3.14
N CYS A 63 5.29 2.29 2.63
CA CYS A 63 4.86 2.44 1.25
C CYS A 63 3.57 3.25 1.18
N LEU A 64 3.62 4.39 0.50
CA LEU A 64 2.47 5.27 0.30
C LEU A 64 1.85 4.97 -1.06
N MET A 65 0.55 4.72 -1.09
CA MET A 65 -0.18 4.52 -2.34
C MET A 65 0.01 5.74 -3.25
N LEU A 66 0.37 5.50 -4.50
CA LEU A 66 0.33 6.49 -5.58
C LEU A 66 -1.13 6.73 -5.97
N SER A 67 -1.96 7.18 -5.02
CA SER A 67 -3.22 7.80 -5.40
C SER A 67 -2.89 9.09 -6.16
N ASP A 68 -3.64 9.39 -7.21
CA ASP A 68 -3.75 10.75 -7.75
C ASP A 68 -4.36 11.64 -6.65
N VAL A 69 -3.55 12.01 -5.66
CA VAL A 69 -3.90 13.05 -4.69
C VAL A 69 -3.83 14.34 -5.48
N CYS A 70 -4.93 14.71 -6.10
CA CYS A 70 -4.99 15.97 -6.79
C CYS A 70 -5.14 17.08 -5.74
N GLU A 71 -4.00 17.60 -5.30
CA GLU A 71 -3.94 18.78 -4.45
C GLU A 71 -4.14 20.01 -5.32
N GLY A 72 -5.41 20.39 -5.48
CA GLY A 72 -5.79 21.60 -6.18
C GLY A 72 -7.30 21.81 -6.21
N PRO A 73 -7.77 23.04 -6.48
CA PRO A 73 -9.20 23.37 -6.52
C PRO A 73 -10.00 22.64 -7.61
N LYS A 74 -9.34 21.80 -8.42
CA LYS A 74 -9.93 20.95 -9.46
C LYS A 74 -10.12 19.49 -9.04
N CYS A 75 -9.79 19.14 -7.79
CA CYS A 75 -10.19 17.83 -7.30
C CYS A 75 -11.69 17.80 -7.11
N LEU A 76 -12.34 16.95 -7.91
CA LEU A 76 -13.70 16.51 -7.63
C LEU A 76 -13.65 15.90 -6.24
N LYS A 77 -14.21 16.60 -5.25
CA LYS A 77 -14.64 15.95 -4.01
C LYS A 77 -15.36 14.68 -4.45
N ALA A 78 -15.00 13.56 -3.86
CA ALA A 78 -15.86 12.39 -3.90
C ALA A 78 -17.14 12.73 -3.11
N ASP A 79 -18.00 13.57 -3.69
CA ASP A 79 -19.44 13.45 -3.51
C ASP A 79 -19.80 12.14 -4.18
N SER A 80 -19.47 11.04 -3.50
CA SER A 80 -19.90 9.71 -3.88
C SER A 80 -21.40 9.67 -3.66
N LYS A 81 -22.15 10.18 -4.63
CA LYS A 81 -23.44 9.58 -4.94
C LYS A 81 -23.12 8.18 -5.42
N PHE A 82 -23.00 7.26 -4.45
CA PHE A 82 -22.88 5.81 -4.60
C PHE A 82 -24.16 5.22 -5.21
N ASN A 83 -24.71 5.85 -6.24
CA ASN A 83 -26.07 5.56 -6.63
C ASN A 83 -26.19 4.26 -7.42
N ASP A 84 -25.12 3.76 -8.06
CA ASP A 84 -25.22 2.50 -8.82
C ASP A 84 -23.91 1.71 -8.78
N THR A 85 -23.80 0.80 -7.80
CA THR A 85 -22.87 -0.35 -7.91
C THR A 85 -23.64 -1.53 -8.51
N LEU A 86 -22.96 -2.47 -9.19
CA LEU A 86 -23.58 -3.57 -9.94
C LEU A 86 -24.53 -4.48 -9.12
N PHE A 87 -24.54 -4.37 -7.79
CA PHE A 87 -25.49 -5.03 -6.88
C PHE A 87 -26.04 -4.08 -5.81
N GLY A 88 -26.17 -2.78 -6.15
CA GLY A 88 -26.59 -1.70 -5.26
C GLY A 88 -27.90 -1.99 -4.53
N GLU A 89 -28.82 -2.70 -5.17
CA GLU A 89 -30.12 -3.06 -4.61
C GLU A 89 -30.04 -4.00 -3.39
N MET A 90 -28.97 -4.82 -3.27
CA MET A 90 -28.77 -5.66 -2.07
C MET A 90 -28.37 -4.85 -0.83
N LEU A 91 -27.90 -3.63 -1.03
CA LEU A 91 -27.36 -2.76 0.02
C LEU A 91 -28.42 -1.78 0.55
N HIS A 92 -29.54 -1.69 -0.15
CA HIS A 92 -30.66 -0.86 0.23
C HIS A 92 -31.87 -1.73 0.62
N GLY A 93 -32.58 -1.33 1.67
CA GLY A 93 -33.68 -2.11 2.22
C GLY A 93 -34.86 -2.27 1.24
N TYR A 94 -35.54 -3.41 1.34
CA TYR A 94 -36.77 -3.72 0.59
C TYR A 94 -38.01 -3.45 1.45
N ASN A 95 -39.00 -2.75 0.90
CA ASN A 95 -40.28 -2.52 1.58
C ASN A 95 -41.37 -3.44 1.04
N ASN A 96 -41.79 -4.39 1.86
CA ASN A 96 -42.76 -5.42 1.50
C ASN A 96 -44.18 -4.87 1.23
N ARG A 97 -44.51 -3.67 1.72
CA ARG A 97 -45.84 -3.07 1.55
C ARG A 97 -45.99 -2.30 0.24
N THR A 98 -44.92 -1.66 -0.22
CA THR A 98 -44.92 -0.88 -1.46
C THR A 98 -44.25 -1.61 -2.62
N GLN A 99 -43.55 -2.72 -2.35
CA GLN A 99 -42.72 -3.45 -3.32
C GLN A 99 -41.58 -2.61 -3.94
N HIS A 100 -41.22 -1.48 -3.32
CA HIS A 100 -40.12 -0.63 -3.76
C HIS A 100 -38.80 -1.02 -3.08
N VAL A 101 -37.73 -1.00 -3.87
CA VAL A 101 -36.33 -1.14 -3.45
C VAL A 101 -35.72 0.26 -3.22
N ASN A 102 -34.55 0.35 -2.59
CA ASN A 102 -33.79 1.61 -2.39
C ASN A 102 -34.34 2.58 -1.31
N GLN A 103 -34.92 2.08 -0.21
CA GLN A 103 -35.36 2.92 0.92
C GLN A 103 -34.25 3.27 1.91
N GLY A 104 -33.07 3.65 1.40
CA GLY A 104 -31.91 4.04 2.21
C GLY A 104 -30.90 2.90 2.44
N GLN A 105 -29.69 3.29 2.84
CA GLN A 105 -28.57 2.39 3.04
C GLN A 105 -28.75 1.60 4.34
N VAL A 106 -28.85 0.27 4.24
CA VAL A 106 -28.97 -0.61 5.42
C VAL A 106 -27.61 -1.15 5.83
N PHE A 107 -26.74 -1.41 4.86
CA PHE A 107 -25.41 -1.94 5.09
C PHE A 107 -24.33 -1.01 4.53
N GLN A 108 -23.27 -0.81 5.30
CA GLN A 108 -22.09 -0.06 4.86
C GLN A 108 -21.27 -0.93 3.91
N MET A 109 -21.08 -0.46 2.68
CA MET A 109 -20.18 -1.12 1.73
C MET A 109 -18.73 -0.92 2.15
N THR A 110 -17.99 -2.04 2.23
CA THR A 110 -16.54 -2.01 2.43
C THR A 110 -15.88 -3.01 1.49
N PHE A 111 -14.85 -2.57 0.75
CA PHE A 111 -14.09 -3.42 -0.17
C PHE A 111 -12.93 -4.11 0.56
N ARG A 112 -13.21 -4.73 1.71
CA ARG A 112 -12.18 -5.42 2.51
C ARG A 112 -11.85 -6.83 2.00
N TYR A 113 -12.72 -7.42 1.19
CA TYR A 113 -12.48 -8.71 0.54
C TYR A 113 -12.31 -8.48 -0.96
N GLY A 114 -11.06 -8.43 -1.40
CA GLY A 114 -10.68 -8.39 -2.80
C GLY A 114 -9.31 -9.04 -2.97
N ILE A 115 -9.33 -10.31 -3.40
CA ILE A 115 -8.41 -11.02 -4.31
C ILE A 115 -8.58 -12.51 -4.03
N LEU A 116 -9.29 -13.19 -4.94
CA LEU A 116 -9.05 -14.58 -5.30
C LEU A 116 -9.46 -14.70 -6.76
N SER A 117 -8.57 -14.27 -7.65
CA SER A 117 -8.22 -15.03 -8.85
C SER A 117 -6.93 -14.50 -9.46
#